data_AF-R0M6H7-F1
#
_entry.id   AF-R0M6H7-F1
#
_cell.length_a   1.000
_cell.length_b   1.000
_cell.length_c   1.000
_cell.angle_alpha   90.00
_cell.angle_beta   90.00
_cell.angle_gamma   90.00
#
_symmetry.space_group_name_H-M   'P 1'
#
loop_
_entity.id
_entity.type
_entity.pdbx_description
1 polymer ?
#
loop_
_entity_poly.entity_id
_entity_poly.type
_entity_poly.pdbx_seq_one_letter_code
_entity_poly.pdbx_strand_id
1 'polypeptide(L)'
;QEYDWNHALDLLESVRPPRIHLADIEFKIGSRWIPQSVYGKFAFECFTNREFELSSPDVEQVIEVNPVDGQVHLRTSFAYRYPSAKDSSLGVSGSRYDTGRKIFENLLNSNQPTITMTVTEGEKKKTITDLEKTSVLRAKEQHLQELFQDFVSRYPEVQQVIEESYNRLYNRTVSREYDGSHLVIDGLAQNISLRPHQENAIQRIVEEKRALLAHEVGSGKTLTMLGAGFKLKELGMVHKPLYVVPSSLSAQFGQEIMKFFPTKKVFVTTKKDFVKARRKQFVSRIITGDYDAIVIGDSQFEKIPVSKERQMNYIEDKLNELREIKTHSENKYTVKEAEQSISGLEKQLEELQRFNRDSFIDFENLGIDFLFVDEAHHFKNIRPITGLGNVAGITNTTSKKN
;
A
#
# COMPACT_ATOMS: atom_id res chain seq x y z
N GLN A 1 11.67 36.67 22.68
CA GLN A 1 10.46 36.64 21.83
C GLN A 1 9.50 35.69 22.51
N GLU A 2 8.39 36.19 23.05
CA GLU A 2 7.26 35.31 23.39
C GLU A 2 6.68 34.81 22.08
N TYR A 3 6.57 33.49 21.94
CA TYR A 3 5.93 32.90 20.79
C TYR A 3 4.42 33.18 20.88
N ASP A 4 3.83 33.70 19.80
CA ASP A 4 2.40 33.94 19.71
C ASP A 4 1.67 32.61 19.49
N TRP A 5 1.33 31.95 20.59
CA TRP A 5 0.62 30.67 20.58
C TRP A 5 -0.79 30.77 20.02
N ASN A 6 -1.43 31.94 20.07
CA ASN A 6 -2.76 32.13 19.50
C ASN A 6 -2.68 32.14 17.97
N HIS A 7 -1.70 32.86 17.41
CA HIS A 7 -1.46 32.81 15.97
C HIS A 7 -1.13 31.40 15.46
N ALA A 8 -0.32 30.65 16.20
CA ALA A 8 -0.02 29.25 15.87
C ALA A 8 -1.27 28.35 15.94
N LEU A 9 -2.15 28.57 16.93
CA LEU A 9 -3.41 27.86 17.06
C LEU A 9 -4.33 28.16 15.88
N ASP A 10 -4.51 29.44 15.51
CA ASP A 10 -5.33 29.85 14.37
C ASP A 10 -4.87 29.19 13.06
N LEU A 11 -3.54 29.12 12.84
CA LEU A 11 -2.98 28.43 11.68
C LEU A 11 -3.31 26.93 11.68
N LEU A 12 -3.19 26.26 12.84
CA LEU A 12 -3.53 24.84 12.96
C LEU A 12 -5.03 24.58 12.79
N GLU A 13 -5.89 25.45 13.32
CA GLU A 13 -7.34 25.34 13.16
C GLU A 13 -7.78 25.57 11.72
N SER A 14 -7.13 26.50 11.00
CA SER A 14 -7.43 26.79 9.59
C SER A 14 -7.17 25.61 8.65
N VAL A 15 -6.25 24.71 9.01
CA VAL A 15 -5.89 23.52 8.23
C VAL A 15 -6.48 22.23 8.81
N ARG A 16 -7.31 22.31 9.85
CA ARG A 16 -7.96 21.13 10.41
C ARG A 16 -8.97 20.59 9.39
N PRO A 17 -8.94 19.27 9.06
CA PRO A 17 -9.88 18.74 8.10
C PRO A 17 -11.32 18.86 8.65
N PRO A 18 -12.30 19.15 7.78
CA PRO A 18 -13.69 19.19 8.16
C PRO A 18 -14.10 17.81 8.71
N ARG A 19 -14.91 17.79 9.75
CA ARG A 19 -15.37 16.54 10.37
C ARG A 19 -16.19 15.75 9.35
N ILE A 20 -15.87 14.46 9.22
CA ILE A 20 -16.62 13.54 8.36
C ILE A 20 -17.76 12.95 9.19
N HIS A 21 -18.99 13.07 8.70
CA HIS A 21 -20.19 12.56 9.35
C HIS A 21 -20.46 11.11 8.94
N LEU A 22 -21.27 10.40 9.73
CA LEU A 22 -21.58 8.99 9.53
C LEU A 22 -22.13 8.70 8.13
N ALA A 23 -22.90 9.63 7.56
CA ALA A 23 -23.46 9.52 6.21
C ALA A 23 -22.39 9.39 5.12
N ASP A 24 -21.18 9.93 5.35
CA ASP A 24 -20.05 9.89 4.43
C ASP A 24 -19.03 8.80 4.78
N ILE A 25 -19.30 7.99 5.80
CA ILE A 25 -18.42 6.91 6.26
C ILE A 25 -18.98 5.57 5.78
N GLU A 26 -18.28 4.90 4.88
CA GLU A 26 -18.58 3.51 4.55
C GLU A 26 -18.04 2.58 5.65
N PHE A 27 -18.92 1.77 6.23
CA PHE A 27 -18.55 0.80 7.26
C PHE A 27 -19.35 -0.49 7.17
N LYS A 28 -18.79 -1.56 7.72
CA LYS A 28 -19.41 -2.89 7.78
C LYS A 28 -18.92 -3.64 9.02
N ILE A 29 -19.58 -4.73 9.38
CA ILE A 29 -19.03 -5.70 10.34
C ILE A 29 -17.66 -6.14 9.83
N GLY A 30 -16.63 -5.95 10.65
CA GLY A 30 -15.23 -6.21 10.31
C GLY A 30 -14.40 -4.96 10.05
N SER A 31 -15.00 -3.76 9.99
CA SER A 31 -14.28 -2.49 10.03
C SER A 31 -13.49 -2.41 11.35
N ARG A 32 -12.17 -2.64 11.28
CA ARG A 32 -11.28 -2.78 12.45
C ARG A 32 -11.17 -1.53 13.33
N TRP A 33 -11.52 -0.37 12.78
CA TRP A 33 -11.50 0.92 13.46
C TRP A 33 -12.77 1.21 14.26
N ILE A 34 -13.84 0.42 14.07
CA ILE A 34 -15.04 0.52 14.90
C ILE A 34 -14.70 -0.02 16.30
N PRO A 35 -15.00 0.73 17.38
CA PRO A 35 -14.74 0.27 18.74
C PRO A 35 -15.43 -1.05 19.07
N GLN A 36 -14.75 -1.92 19.81
CA GLN A 36 -15.25 -3.24 20.17
C GLN A 36 -16.58 -3.20 20.95
N SER A 37 -16.81 -2.14 21.72
CA SER A 37 -18.06 -1.93 22.45
C SER A 37 -19.28 -1.84 21.52
N VAL A 38 -19.11 -1.27 20.32
CA VAL A 38 -20.18 -1.22 19.31
C VAL A 38 -20.55 -2.64 18.86
N TYR A 39 -19.55 -3.47 18.57
CA TYR A 39 -19.76 -4.87 18.21
C TYR A 39 -20.33 -5.69 19.37
N GLY A 40 -19.89 -5.43 20.60
CA GLY A 40 -20.41 -6.09 21.80
C GLY A 40 -21.89 -5.78 22.05
N LYS A 41 -22.27 -4.50 21.99
CA LYS A 41 -23.68 -4.06 22.11
C LYS A 41 -24.54 -4.66 21.00
N PHE A 42 -24.08 -4.61 19.76
CA PHE A 42 -24.77 -5.25 18.63
C PHE A 42 -24.96 -6.75 18.85
N ALA A 43 -23.91 -7.46 19.29
CA ALA A 43 -23.98 -8.90 19.49
C ALA A 43 -25.00 -9.28 20.58
N PHE A 44 -25.06 -8.54 21.69
CA PHE A 44 -26.09 -8.75 22.71
C PHE A 44 -27.49 -8.61 22.13
N GLU A 45 -27.77 -7.51 21.44
CA GLU A 45 -29.11 -7.24 20.91
C GLU A 45 -29.49 -8.24 19.80
N CYS A 46 -28.55 -8.50 18.88
CA CYS A 46 -28.77 -9.36 17.74
C CYS A 46 -28.99 -10.82 18.16
N PHE A 47 -28.17 -11.35 19.07
CA PHE A 47 -28.15 -12.79 19.37
C PHE A 47 -28.82 -13.17 20.69
N THR A 48 -29.11 -12.23 21.59
CA THR A 48 -29.73 -12.53 22.89
C THR A 48 -31.07 -11.83 23.11
N ASN A 49 -31.44 -10.88 22.24
CA ASN A 49 -32.57 -9.96 22.44
C ASN A 49 -32.48 -9.22 23.79
N ARG A 50 -31.27 -8.94 24.26
CA ARG A 50 -31.01 -8.10 25.43
C ARG A 50 -30.33 -6.83 24.98
N GLU A 51 -30.81 -5.72 25.50
CA GLU A 51 -30.22 -4.41 25.24
C GLU A 51 -29.34 -4.02 26.43
N PHE A 52 -28.16 -3.50 26.12
CA PHE A 52 -27.21 -2.96 27.09
C PHE A 52 -26.80 -1.56 26.65
N GLU A 53 -26.48 -0.72 27.63
CA GLU A 53 -25.79 0.55 27.35
C GLU A 53 -24.41 0.29 26.75
N LEU A 54 -23.95 1.17 25.87
CA LEU A 54 -22.66 1.03 25.19
C LEU A 54 -21.48 0.98 26.17
N SER A 55 -21.60 1.68 27.30
CA SER A 55 -20.63 1.72 28.40
C SER A 55 -20.74 0.57 29.39
N SER A 56 -21.63 -0.40 29.15
CA SER A 56 -21.79 -1.53 30.07
C SER A 56 -20.51 -2.39 30.12
N PRO A 57 -20.02 -2.76 31.32
CA PRO A 57 -18.91 -3.71 31.44
C PRO A 57 -19.18 -5.05 30.75
N ASP A 58 -20.46 -5.48 30.68
CA ASP A 58 -20.81 -6.71 29.95
C ASP A 58 -20.51 -6.62 28.46
N VAL A 59 -20.70 -5.43 27.86
CA VAL A 59 -20.45 -5.16 26.43
C VAL A 59 -18.96 -5.28 26.11
N GLU A 60 -18.10 -4.79 27.00
CA GLU A 60 -16.63 -4.90 26.85
C GLU A 60 -16.14 -6.35 26.93
N GLN A 61 -16.90 -7.24 27.58
CA GLN A 61 -16.57 -8.66 27.73
C GLN A 61 -17.09 -9.54 26.59
N VAL A 62 -17.63 -8.97 25.52
CA VAL A 62 -18.12 -9.75 24.37
C VAL A 62 -17.01 -10.10 23.41
N ILE A 63 -16.15 -9.13 23.11
CA ILE A 63 -15.10 -9.25 22.09
C ILE A 63 -13.75 -9.49 22.77
N GLU A 64 -12.95 -10.34 22.16
CA GLU A 64 -11.55 -10.55 22.48
C GLU A 64 -10.73 -10.39 21.21
N VAL A 65 -9.60 -9.70 21.30
CA VAL A 65 -8.66 -9.57 20.19
C VAL A 65 -7.38 -10.26 20.58
N ASN A 66 -6.96 -11.21 19.74
CA ASN A 66 -5.67 -11.87 19.90
C ASN A 66 -4.56 -10.80 19.75
N PRO A 67 -3.72 -10.58 20.77
CA PRO A 67 -2.68 -9.54 20.73
C PRO A 67 -1.57 -9.85 19.72
N VAL A 68 -1.49 -11.09 19.22
CA VAL A 68 -0.42 -11.59 18.36
C VAL A 68 -0.76 -11.35 16.88
N ASP A 69 -1.89 -11.87 16.40
CA ASP A 69 -2.28 -11.77 14.98
C ASP A 69 -3.46 -10.82 14.74
N GLY A 70 -3.98 -10.20 15.80
CA GLY A 70 -5.10 -9.28 15.74
C GLY A 70 -6.44 -9.94 15.42
N GLN A 71 -6.58 -11.27 15.42
CA GLN A 71 -7.87 -11.92 15.17
C GLN A 71 -8.89 -11.55 16.24
N VAL A 72 -10.13 -11.34 15.82
CA VAL A 72 -11.24 -10.94 16.68
C VAL A 72 -12.12 -12.15 16.95
N HIS A 73 -12.33 -12.50 18.20
CA HIS A 73 -13.18 -13.61 18.62
C HIS A 73 -14.29 -13.14 19.56
N LEU A 74 -15.40 -13.88 19.57
CA LEU A 74 -16.37 -13.79 20.63
C LEU A 74 -15.83 -14.54 21.85
N ARG A 75 -15.84 -13.90 23.03
CA ARG A 75 -15.44 -14.59 24.26
C ARG A 75 -16.31 -15.81 24.51
N THR A 76 -15.72 -16.90 24.97
CA THR A 76 -16.41 -18.16 25.31
C THR A 76 -17.60 -17.92 26.25
N SER A 77 -17.45 -17.01 27.21
CA SER A 77 -18.50 -16.61 28.14
C SER A 77 -19.74 -16.02 27.45
N PHE A 78 -19.57 -15.35 26.31
CA PHE A 78 -20.67 -14.84 25.51
C PHE A 78 -21.17 -15.90 24.51
N ALA A 79 -20.24 -16.55 23.81
CA ALA A 79 -20.51 -17.49 22.73
C ALA A 79 -21.46 -18.63 23.17
N TYR A 80 -21.33 -19.14 24.40
CA TYR A 80 -22.06 -20.32 24.88
C TYR A 80 -23.13 -20.04 25.95
N ARG A 81 -23.13 -18.87 26.61
CA ARG A 81 -24.02 -18.61 27.77
C ARG A 81 -25.44 -18.21 27.40
N TYR A 82 -25.66 -17.73 26.17
CA TYR A 82 -26.94 -17.16 25.75
C TYR A 82 -27.45 -17.76 24.42
N PRO A 83 -27.72 -19.07 24.33
CA PRO A 83 -28.33 -19.62 23.13
C PRO A 83 -29.73 -19.02 22.92
N SER A 84 -30.05 -18.68 21.67
CA SER A 84 -31.39 -18.19 21.31
C SER A 84 -31.83 -18.75 19.95
N ALA A 85 -33.14 -18.91 19.77
CA ALA A 85 -33.69 -19.34 18.47
C ALA A 85 -33.33 -18.36 17.34
N LYS A 86 -33.21 -17.06 17.66
CA LYS A 86 -32.78 -16.02 16.72
C LYS A 86 -31.34 -16.28 16.25
N ASP A 87 -30.41 -16.58 17.16
CA ASP A 87 -29.02 -16.90 16.81
C ASP A 87 -28.93 -18.12 15.87
N SER A 88 -29.65 -19.21 16.18
CA SER A 88 -29.71 -20.39 15.29
C SER A 88 -30.35 -20.07 13.93
N SER A 89 -31.39 -19.22 13.89
CA SER A 89 -32.06 -18.84 12.64
C SER A 89 -31.19 -18.01 11.70
N LEU A 90 -30.17 -17.34 12.24
CA LEU A 90 -29.20 -16.55 11.49
C LEU A 90 -28.05 -17.41 10.95
N GLY A 91 -27.93 -18.67 11.37
CA GLY A 91 -26.93 -19.61 10.87
C GLY A 91 -27.35 -20.39 9.62
N VAL A 92 -26.43 -21.24 9.15
CA VAL A 92 -26.64 -22.23 8.08
C VAL A 92 -26.62 -23.63 8.68
N SER A 93 -27.81 -24.23 8.81
CA SER A 93 -27.99 -25.56 9.42
C SER A 93 -27.14 -26.64 8.74
N GLY A 94 -26.60 -27.56 9.55
CA GLY A 94 -25.76 -28.65 9.05
C GLY A 94 -24.44 -28.19 8.44
N SER A 95 -23.89 -27.07 8.90
CA SER A 95 -22.59 -26.54 8.51
C SER A 95 -21.78 -26.09 9.73
N ARG A 96 -20.49 -25.77 9.53
CA ARG A 96 -19.66 -25.15 10.60
C ARG A 96 -20.14 -23.75 11.01
N TYR A 97 -21.05 -23.13 10.25
CA TYR A 97 -21.62 -21.80 10.47
C TYR A 97 -23.11 -21.92 10.88
N ASP A 98 -23.43 -22.86 11.75
CA ASP A 98 -24.78 -23.19 12.22
C ASP A 98 -25.44 -22.12 13.12
N THR A 99 -24.72 -21.07 13.53
CA THR A 99 -25.26 -19.93 14.27
C THR A 99 -24.85 -18.59 13.68
N GLY A 100 -25.67 -17.56 13.91
CA GLY A 100 -25.39 -16.18 13.54
C GLY A 100 -24.11 -15.66 14.17
N ARG A 101 -23.81 -16.03 15.42
CA ARG A 101 -22.55 -15.69 16.10
C ARG A 101 -21.30 -16.20 15.37
N LYS A 102 -21.34 -17.43 14.83
CA LYS A 102 -20.20 -17.97 14.07
C LYS A 102 -20.00 -17.23 12.75
N ILE A 103 -21.08 -16.80 12.10
CA ILE A 103 -21.01 -15.96 10.90
C ILE A 103 -20.50 -14.56 11.26
N PHE A 104 -21.01 -13.97 12.35
CA PHE A 104 -20.58 -12.67 12.86
C PHE A 104 -19.10 -12.62 13.22
N GLU A 105 -18.59 -13.62 13.96
CA GLU A 105 -17.16 -13.72 14.26
C GLU A 105 -16.31 -13.82 12.99
N ASN A 106 -16.80 -14.54 11.98
CA ASN A 106 -16.13 -14.61 10.69
C ASN A 106 -16.14 -13.26 9.95
N LEU A 107 -17.25 -12.53 9.98
CA LEU A 107 -17.36 -11.17 9.42
C LEU A 107 -16.45 -10.17 10.15
N LEU A 108 -16.31 -10.25 11.47
CA LEU A 108 -15.37 -9.42 12.25
C LEU A 108 -13.93 -9.54 11.76
N ASN A 109 -13.57 -10.71 11.21
CA ASN A 109 -12.25 -10.97 10.66
C ASN A 109 -12.13 -10.67 9.16
N SER A 110 -13.18 -10.13 8.51
CA SER A 110 -13.23 -9.88 7.07
C SER A 110 -12.92 -11.12 6.21
N ASN A 111 -13.23 -12.31 6.73
CA ASN A 111 -13.04 -13.57 6.02
C ASN A 111 -14.28 -13.89 5.18
N GLN A 112 -14.08 -14.40 3.96
CA GLN A 112 -15.17 -14.84 3.09
C GLN A 112 -15.14 -16.38 2.91
N PRO A 113 -15.71 -17.15 3.84
CA PRO A 113 -15.60 -18.60 3.84
C PRO A 113 -16.51 -19.26 2.80
N THR A 114 -16.13 -20.46 2.39
CA THR A 114 -16.95 -21.36 1.59
C THR A 114 -17.29 -22.60 2.40
N ILE A 115 -18.51 -23.13 2.25
CA ILE A 115 -18.88 -24.41 2.87
C ILE A 115 -18.48 -25.51 1.89
N THR A 116 -17.81 -26.53 2.40
CA THR A 116 -17.37 -27.70 1.61
C THR A 116 -18.12 -28.95 2.03
N MET A 117 -18.37 -29.84 1.09
CA MET A 117 -18.90 -31.18 1.31
C MET A 117 -17.91 -32.25 0.84
N THR A 118 -17.98 -33.42 1.44
CA THR A 118 -17.20 -34.59 0.99
C THR A 118 -18.07 -35.44 0.08
N VAL A 119 -17.62 -35.65 -1.16
CA VAL A 119 -18.26 -36.54 -2.13
C VAL A 119 -17.34 -37.73 -2.37
N THR A 120 -17.94 -38.92 -2.45
CA THR A 120 -17.21 -40.17 -2.75
C THR A 120 -17.25 -40.42 -4.25
N GLU A 121 -16.09 -40.41 -4.91
CA GLU A 121 -15.91 -40.82 -6.30
C GLU A 121 -15.11 -42.14 -6.31
N GLY A 122 -15.81 -43.28 -6.45
CA GLY A 122 -15.20 -44.61 -6.34
C GLY A 122 -14.70 -44.91 -4.92
N GLU A 123 -13.42 -45.31 -4.77
CA GLU A 123 -12.78 -45.52 -3.46
C GLU A 123 -12.19 -44.24 -2.83
N LYS A 124 -12.20 -43.11 -3.55
CA LYS A 124 -11.56 -41.86 -3.09
C LYS A 124 -12.60 -40.85 -2.61
N LYS A 125 -12.36 -40.28 -1.43
CA LYS A 125 -13.13 -39.14 -0.90
C LYS A 125 -12.52 -37.83 -1.41
N LYS A 126 -13.34 -37.01 -2.05
CA LYS A 126 -12.97 -35.69 -2.55
C LYS A 126 -13.75 -34.61 -1.83
N THR A 127 -13.07 -33.55 -1.39
CA THR A 127 -13.73 -32.37 -0.79
C THR A 127 -14.03 -31.38 -1.90
N ILE A 128 -15.29 -31.00 -2.07
CA ILE A 128 -15.75 -30.02 -3.05
C ILE A 128 -16.57 -28.92 -2.37
N THR A 129 -16.74 -27.78 -3.04
CA THR A 129 -17.57 -26.68 -2.53
C THR A 129 -19.06 -27.05 -2.58
N ASP A 130 -19.77 -26.84 -1.47
CA ASP A 130 -21.22 -26.90 -1.40
C ASP A 130 -21.80 -25.56 -1.85
N LEU A 131 -22.17 -25.47 -3.13
CA LEU A 131 -22.65 -24.23 -3.75
C LEU A 131 -23.96 -23.75 -3.12
N GLU A 132 -24.85 -24.67 -2.76
CA GLU A 132 -26.15 -24.33 -2.16
C GLU A 132 -25.94 -23.73 -0.76
N LYS A 133 -25.25 -24.43 0.14
CA LYS A 133 -24.98 -23.91 1.49
C LYS A 133 -24.12 -22.66 1.46
N THR A 134 -23.18 -22.56 0.52
CA THR A 134 -22.36 -21.35 0.36
C THR A 134 -23.21 -20.15 -0.08
N SER A 135 -24.19 -20.35 -0.97
CA SER A 135 -25.13 -19.28 -1.35
C SER A 135 -25.98 -18.84 -0.16
N VAL A 136 -26.50 -19.79 0.63
CA VAL A 136 -27.24 -19.48 1.86
C VAL A 136 -26.37 -18.72 2.87
N LEU A 137 -25.10 -19.11 3.02
CA LEU A 137 -24.15 -18.39 3.87
C LEU A 137 -23.97 -16.94 3.44
N ARG A 138 -23.84 -16.67 2.13
CA ARG A 138 -23.74 -15.29 1.60
C ARG A 138 -24.98 -14.46 1.93
N ALA A 139 -26.17 -15.05 1.79
CA ALA A 139 -27.41 -14.37 2.16
C ALA A 139 -27.47 -14.06 3.66
N LYS A 140 -27.02 -14.97 4.53
CA LYS A 140 -26.94 -14.74 5.99
C LYS A 140 -25.90 -13.69 6.36
N GLU A 141 -24.75 -13.68 5.70
CA GLU A 141 -23.73 -12.65 5.86
C GLU A 141 -24.27 -11.26 5.50
N GLN A 142 -24.93 -11.14 4.35
CA GLN A 142 -25.56 -9.88 3.93
C GLN A 142 -26.64 -9.44 4.92
N HIS A 143 -27.50 -10.35 5.36
CA HIS A 143 -28.55 -10.02 6.32
C HIS A 143 -27.99 -9.53 7.67
N LEU A 144 -26.89 -10.11 8.16
CA LEU A 144 -26.22 -9.61 9.37
C LEU A 144 -25.62 -8.21 9.17
N GLN A 145 -25.10 -7.90 7.98
CA GLN A 145 -24.63 -6.56 7.66
C GLN A 145 -25.78 -5.55 7.67
N GLU A 146 -26.93 -5.89 7.08
CA GLU A 146 -28.14 -5.05 7.10
C GLU A 146 -28.61 -4.81 8.54
N LEU A 147 -28.71 -5.86 9.37
CA LEU A 147 -29.05 -5.73 10.78
C LEU A 147 -28.09 -4.83 11.56
N PHE A 148 -26.80 -4.83 11.18
CA PHE A 148 -25.81 -3.95 11.80
C PHE A 148 -26.01 -2.48 11.38
N GLN A 149 -26.33 -2.21 10.12
CA GLN A 149 -26.67 -0.85 9.66
C GLN A 149 -27.93 -0.32 10.36
N ASP A 150 -28.97 -1.15 10.46
CA ASP A 150 -30.20 -0.82 11.18
C ASP A 150 -29.97 -0.63 12.68
N PHE A 151 -29.03 -1.35 13.27
CA PHE A 151 -28.60 -1.14 14.65
C PHE A 151 -27.91 0.22 14.81
N VAL A 152 -26.90 0.53 13.99
CA VAL A 152 -26.17 1.80 14.08
C VAL A 152 -27.10 3.00 13.90
N SER A 153 -28.04 2.94 12.95
CA SER A 153 -28.98 4.04 12.69
C SER A 153 -29.96 4.30 13.85
N ARG A 154 -30.27 3.30 14.68
CA ARG A 154 -31.19 3.45 15.83
C ARG A 154 -30.57 4.10 17.07
N TYR A 155 -29.24 4.05 17.23
CA TYR A 155 -28.57 4.48 18.46
C TYR A 155 -27.63 5.68 18.20
N PRO A 156 -28.07 6.92 18.49
CA PRO A 156 -27.23 8.12 18.31
C PRO A 156 -25.87 8.04 19.01
N GLU A 157 -25.79 7.40 20.17
CA GLU A 157 -24.53 7.20 20.90
C GLU A 157 -23.55 6.28 20.15
N VAL A 158 -24.08 5.29 19.42
CA VAL A 158 -23.26 4.41 18.58
C VAL A 158 -22.76 5.18 17.36
N GLN A 159 -23.61 6.00 16.73
CA GLN A 159 -23.24 6.84 15.59
C GLN A 159 -22.10 7.79 15.97
N GLN A 160 -22.23 8.49 17.11
CA GLN A 160 -21.22 9.41 17.60
C GLN A 160 -19.87 8.71 17.82
N VAL A 161 -19.87 7.53 18.46
CA VAL A 161 -18.63 6.77 18.73
C VAL A 161 -17.96 6.28 17.44
N ILE A 162 -18.75 5.88 16.42
CA ILE A 162 -18.22 5.50 15.10
C ILE A 162 -17.59 6.72 14.41
N GLU A 163 -18.29 7.86 14.36
CA GLU A 163 -17.76 9.10 13.78
C GLU A 163 -16.48 9.58 14.49
N GLU A 164 -16.48 9.59 15.82
CA GLU A 164 -15.32 10.01 16.61
C GLU A 164 -14.12 9.10 16.37
N SER A 165 -14.34 7.78 16.34
CA SER A 165 -13.27 6.83 16.05
C SER A 165 -12.70 7.05 14.66
N TYR A 166 -13.57 7.19 13.64
CA TYR A 166 -13.15 7.44 12.27
C TYR A 166 -12.36 8.74 12.13
N ASN A 167 -12.87 9.85 12.69
CA ASN A 167 -12.22 11.14 12.58
C ASN A 167 -10.88 11.17 13.32
N ARG A 168 -10.79 10.54 14.49
CA ARG A 168 -9.55 10.43 15.26
C ARG A 168 -8.48 9.59 14.57
N LEU A 169 -8.89 8.50 13.92
CA LEU A 169 -7.96 7.54 13.31
C LEU A 169 -7.57 7.93 11.89
N TYR A 170 -8.51 8.39 11.07
CA TYR A 170 -8.31 8.62 9.64
C TYR A 170 -8.40 10.08 9.21
N ASN A 171 -9.34 10.86 9.78
CA ASN A 171 -9.51 12.28 9.42
C ASN A 171 -8.52 13.20 10.14
N ARG A 172 -7.22 12.90 10.00
CA ARG A 172 -6.12 13.53 10.73
C ARG A 172 -5.00 14.04 9.83
N THR A 173 -5.19 13.98 8.52
CA THR A 173 -4.21 14.40 7.52
C THR A 173 -4.88 15.30 6.51
N VAL A 174 -4.30 16.47 6.30
CA VAL A 174 -4.63 17.34 5.15
C VAL A 174 -3.51 17.24 4.14
N SER A 175 -3.88 17.15 2.87
CA SER A 175 -2.91 17.16 1.79
C SER A 175 -2.27 18.53 1.73
N ARG A 176 -0.94 18.57 1.79
CA ARG A 176 -0.20 19.81 1.59
C ARG A 176 -0.48 20.34 0.18
N GLU A 177 -0.86 21.60 0.09
CA GLU A 177 -0.95 22.33 -1.16
C GLU A 177 0.42 22.96 -1.49
N TYR A 178 0.77 22.95 -2.78
CA TYR A 178 2.01 23.50 -3.28
C TYR A 178 1.67 24.57 -4.31
N ASP A 179 2.24 25.75 -4.15
CA ASP A 179 2.08 26.87 -5.08
C ASP A 179 3.40 27.08 -5.84
N GLY A 180 3.40 26.73 -7.12
CA GLY A 180 4.52 26.92 -8.02
C GLY A 180 4.43 28.16 -8.89
N SER A 181 3.46 29.06 -8.66
CA SER A 181 3.20 30.22 -9.54
C SER A 181 4.39 31.20 -9.66
N HIS A 182 5.32 31.16 -8.70
CA HIS A 182 6.55 31.96 -8.70
C HIS A 182 7.77 31.20 -9.22
N LEU A 183 7.58 29.98 -9.74
CA LEU A 183 8.67 29.10 -10.15
C LEU A 183 9.21 29.52 -11.52
N VAL A 184 10.51 29.85 -11.54
CA VAL A 184 11.26 30.10 -12.78
C VAL A 184 12.16 28.90 -13.05
N ILE A 185 12.18 28.39 -14.29
CA ILE A 185 13.03 27.27 -14.69
C ILE A 185 14.07 27.72 -15.70
N ASP A 186 15.33 27.67 -15.30
CA ASP A 186 16.42 28.07 -16.16
C ASP A 186 16.61 27.16 -17.37
N GLY A 187 16.56 27.77 -18.55
CA GLY A 187 16.78 27.10 -19.84
C GLY A 187 15.52 26.55 -20.50
N LEU A 188 14.33 26.75 -19.91
CA LEU A 188 13.06 26.45 -20.60
C LEU A 188 12.93 27.33 -21.85
N ALA A 189 12.57 26.73 -22.98
CA ALA A 189 12.41 27.43 -24.24
C ALA A 189 11.33 28.52 -24.14
N GLN A 190 11.61 29.71 -24.68
CA GLN A 190 10.76 30.91 -24.51
C GLN A 190 9.32 30.75 -25.04
N ASN A 191 9.10 29.84 -26.00
CA ASN A 191 7.79 29.57 -26.57
C ASN A 191 6.99 28.50 -25.79
N ILE A 192 7.48 28.07 -24.63
CA ILE A 192 6.89 26.99 -23.83
C ILE A 192 6.64 27.53 -22.43
N SER A 193 5.38 27.47 -22.01
CA SER A 193 4.94 27.82 -20.66
C SER A 193 4.43 26.58 -19.92
N LEU A 194 4.66 26.53 -18.62
CA LEU A 194 4.05 25.53 -17.76
C LEU A 194 2.58 25.86 -17.51
N ARG A 195 1.78 24.83 -17.28
CA ARG A 195 0.42 24.98 -16.76
C ARG A 195 0.48 25.02 -15.24
N PRO A 196 -0.51 25.64 -14.56
CA PRO A 196 -0.52 25.75 -13.09
C PRO A 196 -0.31 24.41 -12.36
N HIS A 197 -0.92 23.33 -12.86
CA HIS A 197 -0.74 22.01 -12.24
C HIS A 197 0.68 21.45 -12.38
N GLN A 198 1.41 21.82 -13.45
CA GLN A 198 2.80 21.43 -13.66
C GLN A 198 3.72 22.23 -12.74
N GLU A 199 3.47 23.52 -12.59
CA GLU A 199 4.20 24.39 -11.65
C GLU A 199 4.08 23.87 -10.22
N ASN A 200 2.85 23.60 -9.76
CA ASN A 200 2.59 23.06 -8.41
C ASN A 200 3.23 21.68 -8.22
N ALA A 201 3.20 20.82 -9.25
CA ALA A 201 3.83 19.51 -9.19
C ALA A 201 5.37 19.61 -9.14
N ILE A 202 5.96 20.56 -9.86
CA ILE A 202 7.40 20.84 -9.80
C ILE A 202 7.77 21.37 -8.42
N GLN A 203 7.01 22.32 -7.87
CA GLN A 203 7.21 22.83 -6.51
C GLN A 203 7.19 21.71 -5.47
N ARG A 204 6.21 20.80 -5.57
CA ARG A 204 6.15 19.60 -4.72
C ARG A 204 7.41 18.73 -4.84
N ILE A 205 7.89 18.48 -6.07
CA ILE A 205 9.10 17.66 -6.27
C ILE A 205 10.33 18.36 -5.67
N VAL A 206 10.44 19.68 -5.81
CA VAL A 206 11.56 20.46 -5.26
C VAL A 206 11.59 20.39 -3.74
N GLU A 207 10.43 20.55 -3.08
CA GLU A 207 10.33 20.56 -1.63
C GLU A 207 10.43 19.16 -1.00
N GLU A 208 9.67 18.20 -1.52
CA GLU A 208 9.57 16.86 -0.94
C GLU A 208 10.70 15.93 -1.41
N LYS A 209 11.33 16.25 -2.55
CA LYS A 209 12.37 15.42 -3.22
C LYS A 209 11.90 14.01 -3.58
N ARG A 210 10.58 13.78 -3.55
CA ARG A 210 9.90 12.55 -3.93
C ARG A 210 8.47 12.88 -4.34
N ALA A 211 8.02 12.31 -5.46
CA ALA A 211 6.64 12.44 -5.90
C ALA A 211 6.25 11.31 -6.85
N LEU A 212 4.95 11.01 -6.91
CA LEU A 212 4.33 10.19 -7.96
C LEU A 212 3.42 11.08 -8.80
N LEU A 213 3.76 11.28 -10.08
CA LEU A 213 2.95 12.06 -11.01
C LEU A 213 1.82 11.21 -11.60
N ALA A 214 0.74 11.04 -10.83
CA ALA A 214 -0.44 10.26 -11.22
C ALA A 214 -1.46 11.05 -12.08
N HIS A 215 -0.99 11.98 -12.92
CA HIS A 215 -1.84 12.73 -13.84
C HIS A 215 -2.26 11.91 -15.05
N GLU A 216 -3.39 12.28 -15.67
CA GLU A 216 -3.91 11.67 -16.89
C GLU A 216 -2.91 11.71 -18.06
N VAL A 217 -3.09 10.81 -19.03
CA VAL A 217 -2.27 10.78 -20.26
C VAL A 217 -2.45 12.10 -21.01
N GLY A 218 -1.35 12.68 -21.50
CA GLY A 218 -1.37 13.97 -22.20
C GLY A 218 -1.31 15.22 -21.31
N SER A 219 -1.30 15.07 -19.98
CA SER A 219 -1.17 16.19 -19.02
C SER A 219 0.19 16.90 -19.01
N GLY A 220 1.17 16.44 -19.80
CA GLY A 220 2.52 17.00 -19.85
C GLY A 220 3.44 16.51 -18.72
N LYS A 221 3.34 15.24 -18.33
CA LYS A 221 4.18 14.60 -17.29
C LYS A 221 5.67 14.70 -17.61
N THR A 222 6.09 14.49 -18.86
CA THR A 222 7.50 14.64 -19.26
C THR A 222 8.05 16.03 -18.99
N LEU A 223 7.33 17.08 -19.41
CA LEU A 223 7.73 18.46 -19.17
C LEU A 223 7.83 18.78 -17.68
N THR A 224 6.88 18.27 -16.89
CA THR A 224 6.87 18.40 -15.42
C THR A 224 8.10 17.75 -14.81
N MET A 225 8.42 16.52 -15.23
CA MET A 225 9.55 15.73 -14.77
C MET A 225 10.89 16.39 -15.10
N LEU A 226 11.05 16.87 -16.34
CA LEU A 226 12.24 17.59 -16.77
C LEU A 226 12.40 18.93 -16.07
N GLY A 227 11.30 19.70 -15.94
CA GLY A 227 11.30 20.96 -15.22
C GLY A 227 11.74 20.80 -13.76
N ALA A 228 11.23 19.77 -13.08
CA ALA A 228 11.65 19.47 -11.72
C ALA A 228 13.12 19.07 -11.61
N GLY A 229 13.61 18.18 -12.48
CA GLY A 229 15.00 17.76 -12.44
C GLY A 229 15.99 18.89 -12.73
N PHE A 230 15.67 19.77 -13.70
CA PHE A 230 16.50 20.94 -13.96
C PHE A 230 16.41 21.99 -12.87
N LYS A 231 15.23 22.20 -12.26
CA LYS A 231 15.10 23.13 -11.13
C LYS A 231 15.87 22.63 -9.89
N LEU A 232 15.79 21.35 -9.59
CA LEU A 232 16.59 20.72 -8.52
C LEU A 232 18.09 20.89 -8.75
N LYS A 233 18.55 20.76 -10.01
CA LYS A 233 19.95 20.97 -10.37
C LYS A 233 20.37 22.44 -10.31
N GLU A 234 19.53 23.35 -10.78
CA GLU A 234 19.71 24.80 -10.65
C GLU A 234 19.87 25.24 -9.19
N LEU A 235 19.07 24.66 -8.28
CA LEU A 235 19.14 24.92 -6.84
C LEU A 235 20.30 24.19 -6.12
N GLY A 236 21.12 23.42 -6.84
CA GLY A 236 22.24 22.64 -6.26
C GLY A 236 21.80 21.48 -5.36
N MET A 237 20.53 21.06 -5.44
CA MET A 237 19.99 19.95 -4.64
C MET A 237 20.29 18.58 -5.27
N VAL A 238 20.47 18.55 -6.59
CA VAL A 238 20.73 17.35 -7.40
C VAL A 238 21.85 17.65 -8.38
N HIS A 239 22.83 16.77 -8.51
CA HIS A 239 23.99 16.97 -9.35
C HIS A 239 23.94 16.12 -10.62
N LYS A 240 23.45 14.87 -10.51
CA LYS A 240 23.48 13.90 -11.61
C LYS A 240 22.15 13.13 -11.68
N PRO A 241 21.09 13.77 -12.23
CA PRO A 241 19.80 13.13 -12.37
C PRO A 241 19.81 12.09 -13.49
N LEU A 242 19.22 10.92 -13.21
CA LEU A 242 19.01 9.84 -14.17
C LEU A 242 17.51 9.71 -14.49
N TYR A 243 17.18 9.72 -15.78
CA TYR A 243 15.83 9.52 -16.30
C TYR A 243 15.74 8.11 -16.92
N VAL A 244 15.01 7.22 -16.25
CA VAL A 244 14.72 5.87 -16.73
C VAL A 244 13.40 5.93 -17.50
N VAL A 245 13.42 5.53 -18.76
CA VAL A 245 12.26 5.58 -19.65
C VAL A 245 12.09 4.26 -20.40
N PRO A 246 10.90 3.95 -20.95
CA PRO A 246 10.75 2.78 -21.80
C PRO A 246 11.81 2.77 -22.92
N SER A 247 12.50 1.65 -23.10
CA SER A 247 13.65 1.57 -24.04
C SER A 247 13.31 1.93 -25.50
N SER A 248 12.04 1.85 -25.89
CA SER A 248 11.53 2.31 -27.19
C SER A 248 11.42 3.84 -27.31
N LEU A 249 11.31 4.55 -26.18
CA LEU A 249 11.08 5.98 -26.11
C LEU A 249 12.34 6.80 -25.77
N SER A 250 13.48 6.16 -25.44
CA SER A 250 14.70 6.87 -25.02
C SER A 250 15.17 7.94 -26.02
N ALA A 251 15.09 7.66 -27.32
CA ALA A 251 15.45 8.62 -28.36
C ALA A 251 14.45 9.80 -28.45
N GLN A 252 13.15 9.51 -28.35
CA GLN A 252 12.10 10.53 -28.34
C GLN A 252 12.22 11.42 -27.10
N PHE A 253 12.48 10.83 -25.93
CA PHE A 253 12.69 11.56 -24.70
C PHE A 253 13.88 12.53 -24.80
N GLY A 254 14.97 12.09 -25.43
CA GLY A 254 16.09 12.97 -25.77
C GLY A 254 15.69 14.15 -26.65
N GLN A 255 14.86 13.93 -27.67
CA GLN A 255 14.33 15.01 -28.52
C GLN A 255 13.43 15.97 -27.75
N GLU A 256 12.62 15.46 -26.82
CA GLU A 256 11.79 16.28 -25.93
C GLU A 256 12.66 17.19 -25.05
N ILE A 257 13.78 16.68 -24.50
CA ILE A 257 14.70 17.55 -23.75
C ILE A 257 15.29 18.63 -24.66
N MET A 258 15.74 18.30 -25.87
CA MET A 258 16.28 19.32 -26.79
C MET A 258 15.22 20.34 -27.21
N LYS A 259 13.95 19.95 -27.29
CA LYS A 259 12.83 20.84 -27.58
C LYS A 259 12.51 21.77 -26.40
N PHE A 260 12.43 21.23 -25.19
CA PHE A 260 12.05 21.98 -23.99
C PHE A 260 13.21 22.80 -23.41
N PHE A 261 14.42 22.27 -23.47
CA PHE A 261 15.62 22.78 -22.82
C PHE A 261 16.84 22.72 -23.77
N PRO A 262 16.84 23.50 -24.86
CA PRO A 262 17.84 23.38 -25.94
C PRO A 262 19.29 23.66 -25.53
N THR A 263 19.51 24.31 -24.39
CA THR A 263 20.85 24.68 -23.89
C THR A 263 21.46 23.65 -22.92
N LYS A 264 20.71 22.64 -22.49
CA LYS A 264 21.15 21.65 -21.50
C LYS A 264 21.98 20.52 -22.14
N LYS A 265 23.03 20.08 -21.45
CA LYS A 265 23.90 18.96 -21.85
C LYS A 265 23.24 17.63 -21.48
N VAL A 266 22.80 16.87 -22.47
CA VAL A 266 22.10 15.59 -22.24
C VAL A 266 22.91 14.42 -22.75
N PHE A 267 22.98 13.35 -21.95
CA PHE A 267 23.51 12.07 -22.36
C PHE A 267 22.39 11.04 -22.54
N VAL A 268 22.04 10.72 -23.78
CA VAL A 268 21.02 9.70 -24.11
C VAL A 268 21.72 8.39 -24.46
N THR A 269 21.39 7.31 -23.75
CA THR A 269 21.99 6.01 -24.01
C THR A 269 21.37 5.31 -25.22
N THR A 270 22.17 4.47 -25.86
CA THR A 270 21.74 3.58 -26.93
C THR A 270 22.04 2.13 -26.59
N LYS A 271 21.42 1.20 -27.30
CA LYS A 271 21.72 -0.24 -27.15
C LYS A 271 23.20 -0.57 -27.38
N LYS A 272 23.93 0.24 -28.16
CA LYS A 272 25.35 0.04 -28.47
C LYS A 272 26.26 0.31 -27.26
N ASP A 273 25.82 1.14 -26.31
CA ASP A 273 26.59 1.51 -25.12
C ASP A 273 26.69 0.36 -24.10
N PHE A 274 25.74 -0.59 -24.15
CA PHE A 274 25.64 -1.72 -23.22
C PHE A 274 26.23 -3.03 -23.75
N VAL A 275 26.87 -3.00 -24.92
CA VAL A 275 27.65 -4.13 -25.42
C VAL A 275 28.84 -4.36 -24.47
N LYS A 276 29.16 -5.62 -24.14
CA LYS A 276 30.20 -5.99 -23.15
C LYS A 276 31.52 -5.22 -23.32
N ALA A 277 31.97 -5.03 -24.56
CA ALA A 277 33.19 -4.31 -24.89
C ALA A 277 33.14 -2.80 -24.58
N ARG A 278 31.95 -2.17 -24.58
CA ARG A 278 31.74 -0.72 -24.41
C ARG A 278 31.23 -0.33 -23.02
N ARG A 279 30.82 -1.30 -22.21
CA ARG A 279 30.23 -1.06 -20.88
C ARG A 279 31.13 -0.23 -19.95
N LYS A 280 32.45 -0.47 -19.96
CA LYS A 280 33.42 0.31 -19.19
C LYS A 280 33.49 1.77 -19.66
N GLN A 281 33.50 1.98 -20.97
CA GLN A 281 33.52 3.32 -21.57
C GLN A 281 32.21 4.07 -21.27
N PHE A 282 31.07 3.40 -21.36
CA PHE A 282 29.75 3.94 -21.04
C PHE A 282 29.70 4.50 -19.61
N VAL A 283 30.18 3.73 -18.64
CA VAL A 283 30.20 4.12 -17.23
C VAL A 283 31.19 5.22 -16.97
N SER A 284 32.39 5.12 -17.54
CA SER A 284 33.38 6.19 -17.45
C SER A 284 32.79 7.52 -17.93
N ARG A 285 32.04 7.52 -19.05
CA ARG A 285 31.35 8.72 -19.53
C ARG A 285 30.32 9.27 -18.56
N ILE A 286 29.53 8.42 -17.90
CA ILE A 286 28.57 8.85 -16.86
C ILE A 286 29.29 9.45 -15.65
N ILE A 287 30.40 8.82 -15.22
CA ILE A 287 31.15 9.24 -14.05
C ILE A 287 31.83 10.58 -14.29
N THR A 288 32.55 10.73 -15.41
CA THR A 288 33.39 11.90 -15.71
C THR A 288 32.64 13.02 -16.43
N GLY A 289 31.50 12.73 -17.03
CA GLY A 289 30.71 13.71 -17.77
C GLY A 289 29.89 14.61 -16.85
N ASP A 290 30.00 15.91 -17.07
CA ASP A 290 29.10 16.92 -16.51
C ASP A 290 27.87 17.07 -17.41
N TYR A 291 26.87 16.22 -17.15
CA TYR A 291 25.58 16.23 -17.86
C TYR A 291 24.49 16.84 -16.97
N ASP A 292 23.62 17.63 -17.58
CA ASP A 292 22.41 18.16 -16.94
C ASP A 292 21.33 17.08 -16.81
N ALA A 293 21.31 16.10 -17.72
CA ALA A 293 20.41 14.96 -17.69
C ALA A 293 21.05 13.72 -18.32
N ILE A 294 20.86 12.56 -17.71
CA ILE A 294 21.22 11.25 -18.27
C ILE A 294 19.93 10.49 -18.55
N VAL A 295 19.73 10.00 -19.77
CA VAL A 295 18.53 9.26 -20.17
C VAL A 295 18.91 7.83 -20.49
N ILE A 296 18.29 6.87 -19.80
CA ILE A 296 18.54 5.44 -19.96
C ILE A 296 17.24 4.68 -20.25
N GLY A 297 17.31 3.68 -21.14
CA GLY A 297 16.20 2.75 -21.33
C GLY A 297 16.06 1.77 -20.16
N ASP A 298 14.84 1.50 -19.72
CA ASP A 298 14.50 0.53 -18.66
C ASP A 298 15.24 -0.82 -18.77
N SER A 299 15.23 -1.46 -19.94
CA SER A 299 15.92 -2.75 -20.19
C SER A 299 17.45 -2.68 -20.03
N GLN A 300 18.01 -1.48 -20.12
CA GLN A 300 19.44 -1.23 -19.93
C GLN A 300 19.73 -0.89 -18.47
N PHE A 301 18.85 -0.12 -17.84
CA PHE A 301 18.87 0.17 -16.42
C PHE A 301 18.82 -1.11 -15.58
N GLU A 302 17.93 -2.05 -15.91
CA GLU A 302 17.81 -3.37 -15.27
C GLU A 302 19.11 -4.20 -15.30
N LYS A 303 20.06 -3.88 -16.19
CA LYS A 303 21.34 -4.59 -16.29
C LYS A 303 22.39 -4.04 -15.34
N ILE A 304 22.17 -2.87 -14.73
CA ILE A 304 23.08 -2.22 -13.80
C ILE A 304 22.81 -2.81 -12.42
N PRO A 305 23.69 -3.67 -11.88
CA PRO A 305 23.49 -4.22 -10.55
C PRO A 305 23.70 -3.13 -9.49
N VAL A 306 22.99 -3.24 -8.36
CA VAL A 306 23.40 -2.56 -7.12
C VAL A 306 24.53 -3.35 -6.46
N SER A 307 25.30 -2.72 -5.59
CA SER A 307 26.43 -3.36 -4.91
C SER A 307 26.04 -4.63 -4.17
N LYS A 308 26.97 -5.61 -4.13
CA LYS A 308 26.75 -6.89 -3.42
C LYS A 308 26.36 -6.67 -1.96
N GLU A 309 27.03 -5.73 -1.28
CA GLU A 309 26.71 -5.33 0.09
C GLU A 309 25.26 -4.86 0.22
N ARG A 310 24.79 -3.99 -0.68
CA ARG A 310 23.40 -3.49 -0.67
C ARG A 310 22.39 -4.61 -0.92
N GLN A 311 22.69 -5.55 -1.82
CA GLN A 311 21.83 -6.73 -2.06
C GLN A 311 21.74 -7.60 -0.82
N MET A 312 22.86 -7.83 -0.13
CA MET A 312 22.89 -8.64 1.10
C MET A 312 22.09 -7.97 2.21
N ASN A 313 22.33 -6.67 2.47
CA ASN A 313 21.61 -5.93 3.51
C ASN A 313 20.08 -5.95 3.26
N TYR A 314 19.65 -5.78 2.01
CA TYR A 314 18.22 -5.86 1.65
C TYR A 314 17.62 -7.23 1.96
N ILE A 315 18.34 -8.32 1.64
CA ILE A 315 17.88 -9.68 1.92
C ILE A 315 17.84 -9.94 3.43
N GLU A 316 18.85 -9.48 4.18
CA GLU A 316 18.91 -9.63 5.63
C GLU A 316 17.77 -8.87 6.33
N ASP A 317 17.49 -7.63 5.92
CA ASP A 317 16.36 -6.84 6.43
C ASP A 317 15.02 -7.58 6.20
N LYS A 318 14.84 -8.15 5.00
CA LYS A 318 13.64 -8.94 4.67
C LYS A 318 13.55 -10.25 5.46
N LEU A 319 14.67 -10.90 5.71
CA LEU A 319 14.72 -12.10 6.56
C LEU A 319 14.33 -11.76 8.00
N ASN A 320 14.80 -10.63 8.53
CA ASN A 320 14.45 -10.18 9.88
C ASN A 320 12.95 -9.90 9.99
N GLU A 321 12.36 -9.17 9.04
CA GLU A 321 10.92 -8.92 8.96
C GLU A 321 10.11 -10.23 8.93
N LEU A 322 10.50 -11.19 8.10
CA LEU A 322 9.81 -12.48 8.00
C LEU A 322 9.98 -13.35 9.25
N ARG A 323 11.13 -13.31 9.91
CA ARG A 323 11.39 -14.03 11.16
C ARG A 323 10.56 -13.46 12.30
N GLU A 324 10.41 -12.14 12.38
CA GLU A 324 9.51 -11.50 13.33
C GLU A 324 8.06 -11.94 13.10
N ILE A 325 7.58 -11.93 11.85
CA ILE A 325 6.24 -12.40 11.49
C ILE A 325 6.06 -13.88 11.87
N LYS A 326 7.06 -14.73 11.61
CA LYS A 326 7.01 -16.15 11.97
C LYS A 326 6.88 -16.38 13.47
N THR A 327 7.66 -15.66 14.29
CA THR A 327 7.65 -15.79 15.75
C THR A 327 6.35 -15.30 16.37
N HIS A 328 5.76 -14.25 15.79
CA HIS A 328 4.55 -13.61 16.30
C HIS A 328 3.29 -13.96 15.48
N SER A 329 3.23 -15.10 14.79
CA SER A 329 2.02 -15.51 14.07
C SER A 329 1.55 -16.88 14.53
N GLU A 330 0.33 -16.96 15.04
CA GLU A 330 -0.35 -18.23 15.35
C GLU A 330 -1.07 -18.81 14.11
N ASN A 331 -1.23 -17.99 13.06
CA ASN A 331 -1.82 -18.43 11.81
C ASN A 331 -0.87 -19.37 11.05
N LYS A 332 -1.22 -20.66 11.03
CA LYS A 332 -0.46 -21.71 10.34
C LYS A 332 -0.22 -21.42 8.85
N TYR A 333 -1.12 -20.71 8.19
CA TYR A 333 -0.96 -20.33 6.79
C TYR A 333 0.13 -19.27 6.62
N THR A 334 0.06 -18.19 7.41
CA THR A 334 1.04 -17.11 7.42
C THR A 334 2.43 -17.61 7.82
N VAL A 335 2.52 -18.48 8.84
CA VAL A 335 3.78 -19.12 9.25
C VAL A 335 4.38 -19.92 8.09
N LYS A 336 3.57 -20.72 7.40
CA LYS A 336 4.04 -21.54 6.28
C LYS A 336 4.50 -20.69 5.09
N GLU A 337 3.80 -19.60 4.76
CA GLU A 337 4.24 -18.67 3.71
C GLU A 337 5.54 -17.95 4.08
N ALA A 338 5.68 -17.53 5.35
CA ALA A 338 6.90 -16.93 5.86
C ALA A 338 8.09 -17.90 5.79
N GLU A 339 7.90 -19.17 6.19
CA GLU A 339 8.93 -20.22 6.10
C GLU A 339 9.41 -20.47 4.67
N GLN A 340 8.50 -20.54 3.71
CA GLN A 340 8.86 -20.69 2.30
C GLN A 340 9.66 -19.49 1.79
N SER A 341 9.27 -18.28 2.19
CA SER A 341 9.95 -17.04 1.80
C SER A 341 11.34 -16.93 2.43
N ILE A 342 11.47 -17.28 3.72
CA ILE A 342 12.74 -17.33 4.45
C ILE A 342 13.71 -18.29 3.76
N SER A 343 13.26 -19.52 3.48
CA SER A 343 14.11 -20.52 2.81
C SER A 343 14.58 -20.05 1.43
N GLY A 344 13.71 -19.37 0.67
CA GLY A 344 14.08 -18.78 -0.62
C GLY A 344 15.14 -17.68 -0.50
N LEU A 345 14.96 -16.76 0.45
CA LEU A 345 15.88 -15.65 0.69
C LEU A 345 17.23 -16.11 1.28
N GLU A 346 17.23 -17.09 2.19
CA GLU A 346 18.46 -17.69 2.73
C GLU A 346 19.29 -18.33 1.61
N LYS A 347 18.65 -19.05 0.69
CA LYS A 347 19.32 -19.61 -0.48
C LYS A 347 19.91 -18.52 -1.39
N GLN A 348 19.17 -17.43 -1.63
CA GLN A 348 19.65 -16.30 -2.41
C GLN A 348 20.86 -15.61 -1.74
N LEU A 349 20.82 -15.46 -0.40
CA LEU A 349 21.92 -14.89 0.38
C LEU A 349 23.18 -15.76 0.28
N GLU A 350 23.04 -17.08 0.44
CA GLU A 350 24.15 -18.02 0.29
C GLU A 350 24.75 -17.97 -1.12
N GLU A 351 23.92 -17.92 -2.16
CA GLU A 351 24.37 -17.78 -3.54
C GLU A 351 25.15 -16.47 -3.71
N LEU A 352 24.62 -15.34 -3.25
CA LEU A 352 25.30 -14.04 -3.31
C LEU A 352 26.64 -14.05 -2.58
N GLN A 353 26.70 -14.66 -1.39
CA GLN A 353 27.94 -14.77 -0.62
C GLN A 353 29.01 -15.56 -1.38
N ARG A 354 28.64 -16.71 -1.98
CA ARG A 354 29.55 -17.57 -2.75
C ARG A 354 30.05 -16.93 -4.04
N PHE A 355 29.21 -16.16 -4.73
CA PHE A 355 29.61 -15.48 -5.96
C PHE A 355 30.35 -14.18 -5.65
N ASN A 356 31.66 -14.18 -5.90
CA ASN A 356 32.44 -12.95 -5.98
C ASN A 356 32.48 -12.48 -7.43
N ARG A 357 31.38 -11.85 -7.89
CA ARG A 357 31.44 -11.09 -9.13
C ARG A 357 32.05 -9.75 -8.78
N ASP A 358 33.32 -9.56 -9.14
CA ASP A 358 33.91 -8.23 -9.32
C ASP A 358 33.17 -7.52 -10.46
N SER A 359 32.02 -6.97 -10.09
CA SER A 359 31.27 -6.04 -10.89
C SER A 359 32.03 -4.72 -10.82
N PHE A 360 32.88 -4.44 -11.81
CA PHE A 360 33.61 -3.15 -11.88
C PHE A 360 32.67 -1.92 -11.86
N ILE A 361 31.35 -2.13 -11.97
CA ILE A 361 30.35 -1.10 -12.21
C ILE A 361 29.05 -1.52 -11.53
N ASP A 362 28.86 -1.02 -10.32
CA ASP A 362 27.57 -1.05 -9.63
C ASP A 362 26.87 0.32 -9.78
N PHE A 363 25.58 0.38 -9.47
CA PHE A 363 24.75 1.58 -9.60
C PHE A 363 25.33 2.76 -8.81
N GLU A 364 25.81 2.49 -7.60
CA GLU A 364 26.43 3.45 -6.69
C GLU A 364 27.64 4.14 -7.32
N ASN A 365 28.42 3.41 -8.14
CA ASN A 365 29.61 3.94 -8.81
C ASN A 365 29.29 4.96 -9.89
N LEU A 366 28.04 5.04 -10.37
CA LEU A 366 27.63 6.01 -11.39
C LEU A 366 27.57 7.45 -10.82
N GLY A 367 27.44 7.57 -9.50
CA GLY A 367 27.25 8.86 -8.82
C GLY A 367 25.91 9.52 -9.14
N ILE A 368 24.88 8.72 -9.45
CA ILE A 368 23.51 9.19 -9.61
C ILE A 368 22.94 9.52 -8.23
N ASP A 369 22.41 10.72 -8.06
CA ASP A 369 21.84 11.19 -6.79
C ASP A 369 20.34 11.48 -6.84
N PHE A 370 19.72 11.37 -8.03
CA PHE A 370 18.28 11.48 -8.19
C PHE A 370 17.77 10.64 -9.37
N LEU A 371 16.66 9.93 -9.16
CA LEU A 371 16.05 9.06 -10.16
C LEU A 371 14.66 9.59 -10.56
N PHE A 372 14.48 9.76 -11.86
CA PHE A 372 13.18 9.99 -12.48
C PHE A 372 12.82 8.74 -13.27
N VAL A 373 11.64 8.16 -13.01
CA VAL A 373 11.19 6.93 -13.68
C VAL A 373 9.90 7.22 -14.42
N ASP A 374 9.95 7.17 -15.75
CA ASP A 374 8.77 7.19 -16.58
C ASP A 374 8.12 5.80 -16.62
N GLU A 375 6.79 5.76 -16.73
CA GLU A 375 5.99 4.54 -16.60
C GLU A 375 6.31 3.70 -15.35
N ALA A 376 6.48 4.38 -14.21
CA ALA A 376 6.77 3.78 -12.90
C ALA A 376 5.78 2.69 -12.45
N HIS A 377 4.59 2.63 -13.07
CA HIS A 377 3.59 1.61 -12.77
C HIS A 377 4.05 0.17 -13.05
N HIS A 378 5.08 -0.03 -13.89
CA HIS A 378 5.72 -1.33 -14.11
C HIS A 378 6.62 -1.80 -12.94
N PHE A 379 6.98 -0.90 -12.03
CA PHE A 379 7.98 -1.12 -10.96
C PHE A 379 7.42 -0.97 -9.53
N LYS A 380 6.11 -0.78 -9.35
CA LYS A 380 5.54 -0.35 -8.06
C LYS A 380 4.82 -1.44 -7.23
N ASN A 381 4.78 -2.69 -7.71
CA ASN A 381 3.93 -3.72 -7.10
C ASN A 381 4.68 -4.51 -6.04
N ILE A 382 4.59 -4.12 -4.78
CA ILE A 382 5.09 -4.92 -3.63
C ILE A 382 3.93 -5.76 -3.08
N ARG A 383 4.10 -7.09 -2.99
CA ARG A 383 3.11 -7.95 -2.32
C ARG A 383 3.14 -7.64 -0.81
N PRO A 384 2.02 -7.24 -0.19
CA PRO A 384 1.94 -7.16 1.26
C PRO A 384 1.89 -8.55 1.87
N ILE A 385 2.58 -8.75 2.99
CA ILE A 385 2.41 -9.95 3.81
C ILE A 385 1.18 -9.70 4.68
N THR A 386 0.10 -10.43 4.45
CA THR A 386 -1.17 -10.26 5.16
C THR A 386 -1.85 -11.61 5.41
N GLY A 387 -2.55 -11.72 6.54
CA GLY A 387 -3.42 -12.87 6.83
C GLY A 387 -4.72 -12.86 6.01
N LEU A 388 -5.01 -11.78 5.29
CA LEU A 388 -6.17 -11.67 4.39
C LEU A 388 -5.84 -12.29 3.03
N GLY A 389 -6.54 -13.35 2.65
CA GLY A 389 -6.44 -13.95 1.32
C GLY A 389 -7.31 -13.21 0.29
N ASN A 390 -6.81 -13.07 -0.95
CA ASN A 390 -7.57 -12.61 -2.12
C ASN A 390 -8.27 -11.24 -1.96
N VAL A 391 -7.57 -10.24 -1.39
CA VAL A 391 -8.08 -8.88 -1.34
C VAL A 391 -8.12 -8.30 -2.76
N ALA A 392 -9.31 -7.89 -3.22
CA ALA A 392 -9.50 -7.30 -4.54
C ALA A 392 -8.59 -6.06 -4.73
N GLY A 393 -7.89 -5.98 -5.86
CA GLY A 393 -6.96 -4.90 -6.17
C GLY A 393 -5.56 -5.04 -5.56
N ILE A 394 -5.33 -6.01 -4.68
CA ILE A 394 -4.00 -6.32 -4.14
C ILE A 394 -3.43 -7.54 -4.88
N THR A 395 -2.27 -7.38 -5.51
CA THR A 395 -1.62 -8.46 -6.24
C THR A 395 -0.91 -9.43 -5.29
N ASN A 396 -1.12 -10.74 -5.49
CA ASN A 396 -0.44 -11.79 -4.74
C ASN A 396 1.02 -12.04 -5.20
N THR A 397 1.56 -11.16 -6.05
CA THR A 397 2.90 -11.26 -6.63
C THR A 397 3.63 -9.93 -6.50
N THR A 398 4.84 -9.95 -5.94
CA THR A 398 5.78 -8.82 -6.02
C THR A 398 6.32 -8.72 -7.45
N SER A 399 6.37 -7.51 -8.01
CA SER A 399 7.06 -7.29 -9.29
C SER A 399 8.51 -7.73 -9.16
N LYS A 400 8.99 -8.51 -10.13
CA LYS A 400 10.42 -8.87 -10.21
C LYS A 400 11.31 -7.68 -10.57
N LYS A 401 10.71 -6.53 -10.90
CA LYS A 401 11.38 -5.29 -11.27
C LYS A 401 11.35 -4.22 -10.17
N ASN A 402 10.79 -4.53 -8.98
CA ASN A 402 10.82 -3.60 -7.85
C ASN A 402 12.24 -3.32 -7.37
#